data_AF-A0A8H6KIZ2-F1
#
_entry.id   AF-A0A8H6KIZ2-F1
#
_cell.length_a   1.000
_cell.length_b   1.000
_cell.length_c   1.000
_cell.angle_alpha   90.00
_cell.angle_beta   90.00
_cell.angle_gamma   90.00
#
_symmetry.space_group_name_H-M   'P 1'
#
loop_
_entity.id
_entity.type
_entity.pdbx_description
1 polymer ?
#
loop_
_entity_poly.entity_id
_entity_poly.type
_entity_poly.pdbx_seq_one_letter_code
_entity_poly.pdbx_strand_id
1 'polypeptide(L)'
;MRFSVLASLLVVLGAAGAHPTEIEPREPSNAPIDLEGRPDSSASFKCGKKKYTGREIYLAAQKGVNLYRAGETRGRKEYPHRFINDGRKFADGCPEDRNLSEYPLKKKTPYDGGRLNKN
;
A
#
# COMPACT_ATOMS: atom_id res chain seq x y z
N MET A 1 24.40 22.93 -67.07
CA MET A 1 24.92 23.40 -65.76
C MET A 1 23.98 24.49 -65.28
N ARG A 2 23.34 24.54 -64.11
CA ARG A 2 23.32 23.76 -62.86
C ARG A 2 21.96 24.06 -62.20
N PHE A 3 21.42 23.10 -61.46
CA PHE A 3 20.19 23.21 -60.66
C PHE A 3 20.41 24.09 -59.43
N SER A 4 19.36 24.74 -58.93
CA SER A 4 19.24 25.08 -57.50
C SER A 4 17.78 25.26 -57.09
N VAL A 5 17.25 24.24 -56.42
CA VAL A 5 16.01 24.27 -55.64
C VAL A 5 16.39 24.78 -54.25
N LEU A 6 15.75 25.85 -53.78
CA LEU A 6 15.86 26.30 -52.39
C LEU A 6 14.53 26.03 -51.69
N ALA A 7 14.49 24.92 -50.96
CA ALA A 7 13.43 24.58 -50.02
C ALA A 7 13.66 25.37 -48.72
N SER A 8 12.72 26.23 -48.35
CA SER A 8 12.75 26.93 -47.07
C SER A 8 12.11 26.06 -45.99
N LEU A 9 12.93 25.59 -45.05
CA LEU A 9 12.51 24.88 -43.84
C LEU A 9 11.66 25.81 -42.95
N LEU A 10 10.41 25.43 -42.70
CA LEU A 10 9.59 25.94 -41.59
C LEU A 10 9.94 25.15 -40.33
N VAL A 11 10.67 25.77 -39.39
CA VAL A 11 10.87 25.21 -38.04
C VAL A 11 9.86 25.86 -37.10
N VAL A 12 8.72 25.20 -36.89
CA VAL A 12 7.78 25.56 -35.83
C VAL A 12 8.29 24.93 -34.54
N LEU A 13 8.97 25.73 -33.72
CA LEU A 13 9.41 25.33 -32.39
C LEU A 13 8.21 25.39 -31.44
N GLY A 14 7.40 24.33 -31.41
CA GLY A 14 6.33 24.15 -30.44
C GLY A 14 6.92 23.81 -29.07
N ALA A 15 7.13 24.82 -28.23
CA ALA A 15 7.41 24.59 -26.81
C ALA A 15 6.11 24.15 -26.11
N ALA A 16 5.77 22.86 -26.21
CA ALA A 16 4.83 22.26 -25.29
C ALA A 16 5.51 22.21 -23.91
N GLY A 17 5.21 23.20 -23.07
CA GLY A 17 5.56 23.15 -21.66
C GLY A 17 4.86 21.96 -21.02
N ALA A 18 5.57 20.85 -20.87
CA ALA A 18 5.18 19.78 -19.98
C ALA A 18 5.21 20.35 -18.56
N HIS A 19 4.07 20.83 -18.07
CA HIS A 19 3.95 21.15 -16.66
C HIS A 19 4.22 19.85 -15.88
N PRO A 20 5.06 19.88 -14.84
CA PRO A 20 5.19 18.72 -13.97
C PRO A 20 3.82 18.50 -13.33
N THR A 21 3.13 17.44 -13.74
CA THR A 21 1.99 16.93 -12.99
C THR A 21 2.52 16.54 -11.62
N GLU A 22 2.11 17.27 -10.56
CA GLU A 22 2.19 16.73 -9.21
C GLU A 22 1.43 15.41 -9.24
N ILE A 23 2.17 14.30 -9.18
CA ILE A 23 1.57 12.99 -9.01
C ILE A 23 1.01 13.02 -7.59
N GLU A 24 -0.31 13.24 -7.47
CA GLU A 24 -0.97 13.11 -6.18
C GLU A 24 -0.57 11.75 -5.56
N PRO A 25 -0.25 11.72 -4.25
CA PRO A 25 0.05 10.47 -3.58
C PRO A 25 -1.09 9.48 -3.82
N ARG A 26 -0.79 8.38 -4.52
CA ARG A 26 -1.81 7.38 -4.83
C ARG A 26 -2.31 6.78 -3.52
N GLU A 27 -3.60 6.97 -3.24
CA GLU A 27 -4.24 6.30 -2.11
C GLU A 27 -4.26 4.79 -2.38
N PRO A 28 -3.81 3.94 -1.43
CA PRO A 28 -3.85 2.50 -1.59
C PRO A 28 -5.29 2.05 -1.79
N SER A 29 -5.46 1.06 -2.66
CA SER A 29 -6.76 0.44 -2.90
C SER A 29 -7.44 0.08 -1.58
N ASN A 30 -8.72 0.43 -1.46
CA ASN A 30 -9.60 -0.04 -0.39
C ASN A 30 -10.45 -1.24 -0.85
N ALA A 31 -10.00 -1.94 -1.91
CA ALA A 31 -10.69 -3.12 -2.41
C ALA A 31 -10.86 -4.16 -1.28
N PRO A 32 -12.04 -4.76 -1.14
CA PRO A 32 -12.25 -5.88 -0.23
C PRO A 32 -11.25 -6.99 -0.48
N ILE A 33 -10.76 -7.58 0.61
CA ILE A 33 -10.00 -8.83 0.56
C ILE A 33 -10.85 -9.97 1.13
N ASP A 34 -10.59 -11.17 0.64
CA ASP A 34 -11.01 -12.40 1.29
C ASP A 34 -9.98 -12.77 2.37
N LEU A 35 -10.47 -13.13 3.55
CA LEU A 35 -9.65 -13.54 4.69
C LEU A 35 -10.20 -14.86 5.20
N GLU A 36 -9.46 -15.93 4.96
CA GLU A 36 -9.75 -17.22 5.60
C GLU A 36 -9.67 -17.07 7.13
N GLY A 37 -10.65 -17.62 7.83
CA GLY A 37 -10.74 -17.47 9.29
C GLY A 37 -11.04 -16.04 9.75
N ARG A 38 -11.63 -15.18 8.90
CA ARG A 38 -12.01 -13.81 9.28
C ARG A 38 -12.81 -13.81 10.59
N PRO A 39 -12.38 -13.03 11.62
CA PRO A 39 -13.14 -12.92 12.85
C PRO A 39 -14.49 -12.26 12.62
N ASP A 40 -15.49 -12.61 13.43
CA ASP A 40 -16.76 -11.88 13.47
C ASP A 40 -16.51 -10.39 13.69
N SER A 41 -17.20 -9.54 12.93
CA SER A 41 -16.94 -8.10 12.91
C SER A 41 -17.12 -7.42 14.27
N SER A 42 -18.01 -7.95 15.12
CA SER A 42 -18.36 -7.45 16.45
C SER A 42 -17.55 -8.11 17.58
N ALA A 43 -16.89 -9.24 17.31
CA ALA A 43 -16.08 -9.93 18.30
C ALA A 43 -14.94 -9.05 18.81
N SER A 44 -14.62 -9.17 20.11
CA SER A 44 -13.61 -8.37 20.80
C SER A 44 -12.35 -9.16 21.10
N PHE A 45 -11.21 -8.67 20.65
CA PHE A 45 -9.88 -9.27 20.81
C PHE A 45 -9.00 -8.39 21.67
N LYS A 46 -8.24 -8.97 22.60
CA LYS A 46 -7.37 -8.22 23.52
C LYS A 46 -5.90 -8.35 23.11
N CYS A 47 -5.22 -7.23 22.87
CA CYS A 47 -3.77 -7.17 22.69
C CYS A 47 -3.17 -6.31 23.80
N GLY A 48 -2.58 -6.95 24.81
CA GLY A 48 -2.12 -6.29 26.03
C GLY A 48 -3.28 -5.61 26.77
N LYS A 49 -3.22 -4.29 26.97
CA LYS A 49 -4.29 -3.50 27.61
C LYS A 49 -5.36 -3.00 26.63
N LYS A 50 -5.14 -3.15 25.31
CA LYS A 50 -6.04 -2.65 24.27
C LYS A 50 -7.01 -3.74 23.84
N LYS A 51 -8.26 -3.35 23.54
CA LYS A 51 -9.27 -4.22 22.91
C LYS A 51 -9.49 -3.77 21.47
N TYR A 52 -9.65 -4.69 20.54
CA TYR A 52 -9.96 -4.43 19.13
C TYR A 52 -11.16 -5.23 18.70
N THR A 53 -11.90 -4.74 17.72
CA THR A 53 -13.02 -5.49 17.11
C THR A 53 -12.52 -6.34 15.93
N GLY A 54 -13.26 -7.38 15.55
CA GLY A 54 -12.95 -8.12 14.32
C GLY A 54 -12.99 -7.23 13.08
N ARG A 55 -13.84 -6.19 13.06
CA ARG A 55 -13.84 -5.15 12.01
C ARG A 55 -12.50 -4.41 11.93
N GLU A 56 -11.93 -4.03 13.07
CA GLU A 56 -10.63 -3.33 13.11
C GLU A 56 -9.49 -4.24 12.62
N ILE A 57 -9.55 -5.53 12.94
CA ILE A 57 -8.59 -6.52 12.43
C ILE A 57 -8.74 -6.66 10.91
N TYR A 58 -9.98 -6.79 10.41
CA TYR A 58 -10.25 -6.90 8.97
C TYR A 58 -9.71 -5.70 8.19
N LEU A 59 -10.02 -4.47 8.64
CA LEU A 59 -9.59 -3.26 7.95
C LEU A 59 -8.06 -3.09 7.95
N ALA A 60 -7.39 -3.49 9.04
CA ALA A 60 -5.92 -3.49 9.08
C ALA A 60 -5.33 -4.51 8.11
N ALA A 61 -5.86 -5.74 8.09
CA ALA A 61 -5.44 -6.77 7.14
C ALA A 61 -5.69 -6.37 5.68
N GLN A 62 -6.87 -5.80 5.40
CA GLN A 62 -7.23 -5.27 4.09
C GLN A 62 -6.21 -4.23 3.60
N LYS A 63 -5.91 -3.22 4.43
CA LYS A 63 -4.95 -2.18 4.05
C LYS A 63 -3.55 -2.76 3.83
N GLY A 64 -3.10 -3.65 4.72
CA GLY A 64 -1.81 -4.33 4.60
C GLY A 64 -1.70 -5.16 3.32
N VAL A 65 -2.68 -6.00 3.02
CA VAL A 65 -2.68 -6.84 1.80
C VAL A 65 -2.71 -5.98 0.53
N ASN A 66 -3.51 -4.91 0.52
CA ASN A 66 -3.59 -4.03 -0.66
C ASN A 66 -2.29 -3.28 -0.90
N LEU A 67 -1.61 -2.82 0.15
CA LEU A 67 -0.27 -2.23 0.05
C LEU A 67 0.77 -3.25 -0.45
N TYR A 68 0.77 -4.46 0.14
CA TYR A 68 1.68 -5.54 -0.27
C TYR A 68 1.52 -5.90 -1.76
N ARG A 69 0.28 -6.06 -2.22
CA ARG A 69 -0.04 -6.34 -3.65
C ARG A 69 0.36 -5.21 -4.59
N ALA A 70 0.35 -3.97 -4.11
CA ALA A 70 0.77 -2.79 -4.87
C ALA A 70 2.29 -2.54 -4.84
N GLY A 71 3.06 -3.28 -4.02
CA GLY A 71 4.47 -2.99 -3.78
C GLY A 71 4.70 -1.67 -3.04
N GLU A 72 3.70 -1.20 -2.29
CA GLU A 72 3.73 0.05 -1.55
C GLU A 72 3.92 -0.17 -0.05
N THR A 73 4.50 0.81 0.64
CA THR A 73 4.64 0.81 2.09
C THR A 73 4.21 2.13 2.72
N ARG A 74 4.04 2.16 4.05
CA ARG A 74 3.62 3.33 4.82
C ARG A 74 4.45 3.49 6.09
N GLY A 75 4.73 4.76 6.40
CA GLY A 75 5.49 5.15 7.59
C GLY A 75 6.97 4.79 7.52
N ARG A 76 7.74 5.29 8.50
CA ARG A 76 9.20 5.10 8.57
C ARG A 76 9.66 3.63 8.64
N LYS A 77 8.79 2.74 9.11
CA LYS A 77 9.08 1.31 9.20
C LYS A 77 8.69 0.52 7.94
N GLU A 78 8.17 1.21 6.93
CA GLU A 78 7.84 0.61 5.63
C GLU A 78 6.82 -0.54 5.76
N TYR A 79 5.69 -0.28 6.43
CA TYR A 79 4.63 -1.28 6.56
C TYR A 79 3.75 -1.37 5.29
N PRO A 80 3.34 -2.56 4.83
CA PRO A 80 3.70 -3.86 5.37
C PRO A 80 5.13 -4.24 5.02
N HIS A 81 5.79 -4.92 5.95
CA HIS A 81 7.09 -5.54 5.70
C HIS A 81 7.08 -6.97 6.23
N ARG A 82 8.13 -7.71 5.88
CA ARG A 82 8.31 -9.09 6.33
C ARG A 82 8.20 -9.21 7.84
N PHE A 83 7.39 -10.17 8.28
CA PHE A 83 7.30 -10.60 9.67
C PHE A 83 8.34 -11.69 9.91
N ILE A 84 9.20 -11.49 10.90
CA ILE A 84 10.15 -12.50 11.35
C ILE A 84 9.47 -13.30 12.45
N ASN A 85 9.04 -14.52 12.13
CA ASN A 85 8.39 -15.37 13.11
C ASN A 85 9.39 -15.83 14.18
N ASP A 86 9.16 -15.41 15.42
CA ASP A 86 9.93 -15.71 16.63
C ASP A 86 9.42 -16.97 17.36
N GLY A 87 8.86 -17.92 16.61
CA GLY A 87 8.29 -19.17 17.14
C GLY A 87 6.81 -19.06 17.54
N ARG A 88 6.08 -18.08 17.00
CA ARG A 88 4.62 -17.99 17.16
C ARG A 88 3.94 -19.03 16.30
N LYS A 89 2.93 -19.67 16.88
CA LYS A 89 2.04 -20.57 16.19
C LYS A 89 0.90 -19.80 15.54
N PHE A 90 0.64 -20.10 14.27
CA PHE A 90 -0.54 -19.58 13.58
C PHE A 90 -1.70 -20.57 13.66
N ALA A 91 -2.90 -20.12 13.29
CA ALA A 91 -4.06 -21.00 13.23
C ALA A 91 -3.86 -22.11 12.18
N ASP A 92 -4.54 -23.25 12.39
CA ASP A 92 -4.50 -24.36 11.44
C ASP A 92 -4.87 -23.88 10.03
N GLY A 93 -4.08 -24.27 9.03
CA GLY A 93 -4.24 -23.85 7.64
C GLY A 93 -3.46 -22.60 7.24
N CYS A 94 -2.85 -21.86 8.17
CA CYS A 94 -1.91 -20.78 7.83
C CYS A 94 -0.47 -21.33 7.75
N PRO A 95 0.16 -21.39 6.56
CA PRO A 95 1.52 -21.88 6.44
C PRO A 95 2.50 -20.93 7.15
N GLU A 96 3.35 -21.48 8.03
CA GLU A 96 4.44 -20.74 8.68
C GLU A 96 5.63 -20.59 7.72
N ASP A 97 5.39 -19.98 6.56
CA ASP A 97 6.39 -19.83 5.51
C ASP A 97 7.20 -18.53 5.64
N ARG A 98 8.05 -18.25 4.64
CA ARG A 98 8.91 -17.06 4.63
C ARG A 98 8.19 -15.78 4.18
N ASN A 99 6.93 -15.86 3.75
CA ASN A 99 6.14 -14.78 3.15
C ASN A 99 5.21 -14.09 4.14
N LEU A 100 5.33 -14.41 5.44
CA LEU A 100 4.61 -13.70 6.49
C LEU A 100 4.95 -12.20 6.47
N SER A 101 3.93 -11.37 6.58
CA SER A 101 4.05 -9.91 6.60
C SER A 101 3.28 -9.35 7.79
N GLU A 102 3.78 -8.26 8.37
CA GLU A 102 3.11 -7.57 9.47
C GLU A 102 2.62 -6.18 9.06
N TYR A 103 1.50 -5.77 9.65
CA TYR A 103 0.92 -4.44 9.47
C TYR A 103 0.31 -3.93 10.79
N PRO A 104 0.44 -2.64 11.14
CA PRO A 104 -0.02 -2.15 12.44
C PRO A 104 -1.54 -2.18 12.59
N LEU A 105 -2.00 -2.72 13.72
CA LEU A 105 -3.39 -2.65 14.16
C LEU A 105 -3.64 -1.35 14.94
N LYS A 106 -4.58 -0.53 14.45
CA LYS A 106 -5.02 0.73 15.08
C LYS A 106 -6.52 0.71 15.38
N LYS A 107 -6.91 1.52 16.36
CA LYS A 107 -8.32 1.76 16.70
C LYS A 107 -8.99 2.62 15.63
N LYS A 108 -10.26 2.33 15.33
CA LYS A 108 -11.16 3.07 14.42
C LYS A 108 -10.75 3.04 12.94
N THR A 109 -9.54 3.44 12.61
CA THR A 109 -9.02 3.52 11.24
C THR A 109 -7.74 2.70 11.06
N PRO A 110 -7.48 2.17 9.85
CA PRO A 110 -6.20 1.55 9.52
C PRO A 110 -5.01 2.48 9.75
N TYR A 111 -3.83 1.90 9.90
CA TYR A 111 -2.60 2.67 9.86
C TYR A 111 -2.38 3.31 8.48
N ASP A 112 -1.76 4.48 8.48
CA ASP A 112 -1.60 5.39 7.34
C ASP A 112 -0.19 5.99 7.33
N GLY A 113 0.76 5.37 8.06
CA GLY A 113 2.13 5.85 8.19
C GLY A 113 2.37 6.81 9.36
N GLY A 114 1.31 7.35 9.98
CA GLY A 114 1.42 8.28 11.10
C GLY A 114 2.18 9.57 10.76
N ARG A 115 2.70 10.27 11.77
CA ARG A 115 3.34 11.60 11.61
C ARG A 115 4.53 11.61 10.64
N LEU A 116 5.21 10.48 10.49
CA LEU A 116 6.39 10.34 9.64
C LEU A 116 6.07 9.49 8.39
N ASN A 117 4.83 9.54 7.91
CA ASN A 117 4.51 8.97 6.62
C ASN A 117 5.25 9.78 5.55
N LYS A 118 6.20 9.14 4.87
CA LYS A 118 6.79 9.67 3.65
C LYS A 118 6.02 9.02 2.52
N ASN A 119 5.09 9.76 1.94
CA ASN A 119 4.55 9.42 0.62
C ASN A 119 5.57 9.87 -0.42
#